data_AF-A0A2M8HPH6-F1
#
_entry.id   AF-A0A2M8HPH6-F1
#
_cell.length_a   1.000
_cell.length_b   1.000
_cell.length_c   1.000
_cell.angle_alpha   90.00
_cell.angle_beta   90.00
_cell.angle_gamma   90.00
#
_symmetry.space_group_name_H-M   'P 1'
#
loop_
_entity.id
_entity.type
_entity.pdbx_description
1 polymer ?
#
loop_
_entity_poly.entity_id
_entity_poly.type
_entity_poly.pdbx_seq_one_letter_code
_entity_poly.pdbx_strand_id
1 'polypeptide(L)'
;MSRNFFLIFILLSSPLFLFSIEPKMTWLSGELLETGQTQGRYFLSLRNDTSGKIQHVICDRDTIQDIDSQRKNGIHIHLKAKNYALGSPLMECVNKPMLRGGSEKGKEPINHLTKDHTDSPRHSTPMNSRRVIGQILEADPSSGLLTIQTAQRKTYLKVSPQAAESIHGRLSQMEMQTIDDTFVFDRNKGYFVGTSLSFR
;
A
#
# COMPACT_ATOMS: atom_id res chain seq x y z
N MET A 1 -31.31 -56.51 18.48
CA MET A 1 -31.06 -55.41 17.52
C MET A 1 -30.91 -54.10 18.28
N SER A 2 -30.07 -53.17 17.81
CA SER A 2 -29.97 -51.75 18.25
C SER A 2 -29.05 -51.35 19.43
N ARG A 3 -27.77 -51.76 19.44
CA ARG A 3 -26.75 -51.06 20.28
C ARG A 3 -25.55 -50.49 19.53
N ASN A 4 -25.47 -50.67 18.20
CA ASN A 4 -24.37 -50.16 17.38
C ASN A 4 -24.69 -48.88 16.59
N PHE A 5 -25.94 -48.38 16.62
CA PHE A 5 -26.33 -47.21 15.82
C PHE A 5 -26.03 -45.86 16.49
N PHE A 6 -25.80 -45.84 17.81
CA PHE A 6 -25.64 -44.60 18.57
C PHE A 6 -24.23 -44.01 18.51
N LEU A 7 -23.21 -44.81 18.17
CA LEU A 7 -21.82 -44.37 18.12
C LEU A 7 -21.42 -43.71 16.79
N ILE A 8 -22.20 -43.91 15.71
CA ILE A 8 -21.92 -43.29 14.41
C ILE A 8 -22.39 -41.83 14.37
N PHE A 9 -23.41 -41.47 15.16
CA PHE A 9 -23.98 -40.12 15.15
C PHE A 9 -23.13 -39.08 15.92
N ILE A 10 -22.21 -39.52 16.79
CA ILE A 10 -21.39 -38.62 17.63
C ILE A 10 -20.12 -38.15 16.91
N LEU A 11 -19.68 -38.83 15.85
CA LEU A 11 -18.48 -38.41 15.09
C LEU A 11 -18.78 -37.39 13.97
N LEU A 12 -20.05 -37.23 13.56
CA LEU A 12 -20.45 -36.26 12.54
C LEU A 12 -20.79 -34.85 13.07
N SER A 13 -20.84 -34.65 14.38
CA SER A 13 -21.12 -33.33 14.99
C SER A 13 -19.86 -32.50 15.28
N SER A 14 -18.69 -32.96 14.84
CA SER A 14 -17.43 -32.22 14.98
C SER A 14 -17.46 -30.99 14.05
N PRO A 15 -17.44 -29.73 14.56
CA PRO A 15 -17.39 -28.53 13.74
C PRO A 15 -15.96 -28.28 13.21
N LEU A 16 -15.31 -29.31 12.66
CA LEU A 16 -13.89 -29.29 12.30
C LEU A 16 -13.59 -28.92 10.85
N PHE A 17 -14.60 -28.54 10.05
CA PHE A 17 -14.38 -28.13 8.66
C PHE A 17 -15.24 -26.92 8.26
N LEU A 18 -15.32 -25.91 9.11
CA LEU A 18 -15.52 -24.54 8.64
C LEU A 18 -14.15 -23.87 8.58
N PHE A 19 -13.32 -24.31 7.62
CA PHE A 19 -12.20 -23.49 7.18
C PHE A 19 -12.82 -22.24 6.56
N SER A 20 -12.97 -21.19 7.37
CA SER A 20 -13.28 -19.85 6.89
C SER A 20 -12.08 -19.42 6.04
N ILE A 21 -12.12 -19.74 4.75
CA ILE A 21 -11.11 -19.30 3.78
C ILE A 21 -11.33 -17.80 3.62
N GLU A 22 -10.52 -17.01 4.32
CA GLU A 22 -10.57 -15.56 4.20
C GLU A 22 -10.33 -15.16 2.73
N PRO A 23 -11.18 -14.31 2.15
CA PRO A 23 -11.03 -13.91 0.75
C PRO A 23 -9.74 -13.10 0.60
N LYS A 24 -8.84 -13.60 -0.27
CA LYS A 24 -7.56 -12.96 -0.58
C LYS A 24 -7.78 -11.53 -1.06
N MET A 25 -7.20 -10.58 -0.33
CA MET A 25 -7.21 -9.17 -0.71
C MET A 25 -6.12 -8.87 -1.73
N THR A 26 -6.43 -8.05 -2.72
CA THR A 26 -5.55 -7.67 -3.83
C THR A 26 -5.55 -6.15 -4.01
N TRP A 27 -4.37 -5.58 -4.23
CA TRP A 27 -4.25 -4.16 -4.61
C TRP A 27 -4.34 -4.04 -6.13
N LEU A 28 -5.24 -3.18 -6.60
CA LEU A 28 -5.46 -2.88 -8.01
C LEU A 28 -5.05 -1.44 -8.29
N SER A 29 -4.41 -1.26 -9.45
CA SER A 29 -3.91 0.01 -9.95
C SER A 29 -4.17 0.06 -11.43
N GLY A 30 -4.73 1.16 -11.93
CA GLY A 30 -5.04 1.27 -13.34
C GLY A 30 -5.72 2.55 -13.75
N GLU A 31 -5.81 2.76 -15.06
CA GLU A 31 -6.57 3.84 -15.67
C GLU A 31 -8.07 3.52 -15.58
N LEU A 32 -8.87 4.48 -15.09
CA LEU A 32 -10.33 4.38 -15.09
C LEU A 32 -10.85 4.51 -16.51
N LEU A 33 -11.53 3.47 -17.00
CA LEU A 33 -12.17 3.49 -18.30
C LEU A 33 -13.61 3.99 -18.17
N GLU A 34 -14.37 3.38 -17.27
CA GLU A 34 -15.80 3.66 -17.09
C GLU A 34 -16.27 3.32 -15.68
N THR A 35 -17.40 3.92 -15.34
CA THR A 35 -18.20 3.68 -14.14
C THR A 35 -19.61 3.38 -14.62
N GLY A 36 -20.34 2.55 -13.89
CA GLY A 36 -21.70 2.21 -14.27
C GLY A 36 -22.50 1.55 -13.17
N GLN A 37 -23.76 1.27 -13.49
CA GLN A 37 -24.69 0.60 -12.61
C GLN A 37 -25.39 -0.53 -13.38
N THR A 38 -25.29 -1.75 -12.86
CA THR A 38 -25.93 -2.94 -13.44
C THR A 38 -26.62 -3.72 -12.31
N GLN A 39 -27.90 -4.03 -12.50
CA GLN A 39 -28.68 -4.83 -11.53
C GLN A 39 -28.62 -4.30 -10.07
N GLY A 40 -28.67 -2.97 -9.92
CA GLY A 40 -28.61 -2.32 -8.60
C GLY A 40 -27.21 -2.29 -7.96
N ARG A 41 -26.18 -2.79 -8.64
CA ARG A 41 -24.78 -2.74 -8.19
C ARG A 41 -24.00 -1.72 -9.00
N TYR A 42 -23.10 -1.02 -8.32
CA TYR A 42 -22.23 -0.04 -8.93
C TYR A 42 -20.87 -0.67 -9.22
N PHE A 43 -20.32 -0.37 -10.40
CA PHE A 43 -19.04 -0.92 -10.81
C PHE A 43 -18.15 0.17 -11.41
N LEU A 44 -16.86 -0.10 -11.37
CA LEU A 44 -15.86 0.60 -12.15
C LEU A 44 -15.08 -0.41 -12.99
N SER A 45 -14.72 0.00 -14.21
CA SER A 45 -13.87 -0.76 -15.11
C SER A 45 -12.54 -0.04 -15.20
N LEU A 46 -11.46 -0.75 -14.84
CA LEU A 46 -10.10 -0.22 -14.86
C LEU A 46 -9.21 -1.05 -15.80
N ARG A 47 -8.31 -0.38 -16.51
CA ARG A 47 -7.22 -1.05 -17.22
C ARG A 47 -6.05 -1.22 -16.26
N ASN A 48 -5.79 -2.44 -15.83
CA ASN A 48 -4.79 -2.74 -14.82
C ASN A 48 -3.37 -2.47 -15.35
N ASP A 49 -2.56 -1.70 -14.62
CA ASP A 49 -1.20 -1.30 -15.06
C ASP A 49 -0.23 -2.46 -15.23
N THR A 50 -0.40 -3.51 -14.43
CA THR A 50 0.53 -4.64 -14.40
C THR A 50 0.19 -5.67 -15.47
N SER A 51 -1.10 -5.94 -15.68
CA SER A 51 -1.54 -6.99 -16.61
C SER A 51 -2.06 -6.45 -17.95
N GLY A 52 -2.33 -5.15 -18.06
CA GLY A 52 -3.00 -4.53 -19.21
C GLY A 52 -4.47 -4.95 -19.40
N LYS A 53 -4.97 -5.89 -18.58
CA LYS A 53 -6.33 -6.41 -18.69
C LYS A 53 -7.35 -5.43 -18.10
N ILE A 54 -8.53 -5.41 -18.70
CA ILE A 54 -9.68 -4.71 -18.15
C ILE A 54 -10.22 -5.53 -16.98
N GLN A 55 -10.41 -4.88 -15.84
CA GLN A 55 -10.96 -5.47 -14.63
C GLN A 55 -12.19 -4.70 -14.20
N HIS A 56 -13.27 -5.42 -13.92
CA HIS A 56 -14.50 -4.87 -13.37
C HIS A 56 -14.51 -5.08 -11.86
N VAL A 57 -14.69 -4.01 -11.10
CA VAL A 57 -14.72 -4.02 -9.64
C VAL A 57 -16.04 -3.43 -9.18
N ILE A 58 -16.77 -4.17 -8.35
CA ILE A 58 -18.01 -3.73 -7.71
C ILE A 58 -17.63 -2.84 -6.53
N CYS A 59 -18.22 -1.67 -6.44
CA CYS A 59 -17.97 -0.72 -5.35
C CYS A 59 -19.28 -0.13 -4.87
N ASP A 60 -19.26 0.48 -3.68
CA ASP A 60 -20.44 1.13 -3.13
C ASP A 60 -20.85 2.35 -3.96
N ARG A 61 -22.14 2.69 -3.89
CA ARG A 61 -22.72 3.85 -4.59
C ARG A 61 -21.92 5.13 -4.34
N ASP A 62 -21.64 5.42 -3.08
CA ASP A 62 -20.96 6.66 -2.67
C ASP A 62 -19.54 6.73 -3.23
N THR A 63 -18.89 5.58 -3.35
CA THR A 63 -17.55 5.48 -3.96
C THR A 63 -17.60 5.81 -5.45
N ILE A 64 -18.56 5.25 -6.18
CA ILE A 64 -18.70 5.54 -7.61
C ILE A 64 -19.11 7.01 -7.84
N GLN A 65 -20.01 7.55 -7.03
CA GLN A 65 -20.39 8.96 -7.11
C GLN A 65 -19.21 9.90 -6.85
N ASP A 66 -18.35 9.59 -5.87
CA ASP A 66 -17.14 10.37 -5.62
C ASP A 66 -16.17 10.31 -6.81
N ILE A 67 -15.97 9.13 -7.40
CA ILE A 67 -15.15 8.96 -8.60
C ILE A 67 -15.70 9.77 -9.77
N ASP A 68 -17.00 9.68 -10.01
CA ASP A 68 -17.67 10.40 -11.10
C ASP A 68 -17.60 11.92 -10.90
N SER A 69 -17.75 12.40 -9.66
CA SER A 69 -17.63 13.82 -9.33
C SER A 69 -16.22 14.36 -9.57
N GLN A 70 -15.21 13.52 -9.38
CA GLN A 70 -13.81 13.89 -9.57
C GLN A 70 -13.31 13.59 -10.98
N ARG A 71 -14.15 12.98 -11.85
CA ARG A 71 -13.81 12.47 -13.18
C ARG A 71 -13.34 13.57 -14.14
N LYS A 72 -12.03 13.82 -14.14
CA LYS A 72 -11.29 14.55 -15.16
C LYS A 72 -10.71 13.56 -16.17
N ASN A 73 -10.37 14.01 -17.38
CA ASN A 73 -9.80 13.13 -18.39
C ASN A 73 -8.57 12.39 -17.86
N GLY A 74 -8.58 11.06 -17.97
CA GLY A 74 -7.44 10.20 -17.62
C GLY A 74 -7.17 10.03 -16.12
N ILE A 75 -8.15 9.64 -15.31
CA ILE A 75 -7.90 9.33 -13.89
C ILE A 75 -7.24 7.97 -13.74
N HIS A 76 -6.19 7.95 -12.92
CA HIS A 76 -5.60 6.74 -12.40
C HIS A 76 -6.18 6.40 -11.03
N ILE A 77 -6.58 5.15 -10.84
CA ILE A 77 -7.18 4.68 -9.59
C ILE A 77 -6.27 3.66 -8.94
N HIS A 78 -6.06 3.82 -7.63
CA HIS A 78 -5.48 2.80 -6.77
C HIS A 78 -6.50 2.37 -5.71
N LEU A 79 -6.83 1.09 -5.66
CA LEU A 79 -7.82 0.55 -4.71
C LEU A 79 -7.44 -0.83 -4.20
N LYS A 80 -8.01 -1.22 -3.06
CA LYS A 80 -7.93 -2.58 -2.53
C LYS A 80 -9.24 -3.28 -2.81
N ALA A 81 -9.17 -4.47 -3.40
CA ALA A 81 -10.33 -5.29 -3.69
C ALA A 81 -10.15 -6.71 -3.15
N LYS A 82 -11.27 -7.41 -2.95
CA LYS A 82 -11.31 -8.84 -2.62
C LYS A 82 -12.20 -9.55 -3.64
N ASN A 83 -12.06 -10.86 -3.79
CA ASN A 83 -13.03 -11.60 -4.61
C ASN A 83 -14.41 -11.50 -3.96
N TYR A 84 -15.43 -11.20 -4.76
CA TYR A 84 -16.81 -11.06 -4.32
C TYR A 84 -17.33 -12.37 -3.69
N ALA A 85 -16.93 -13.50 -4.28
CA ALA A 85 -17.13 -14.83 -3.72
C ALA A 85 -15.90 -15.68 -3.98
N LEU A 86 -15.71 -16.74 -3.20
CA LEU A 86 -14.61 -17.68 -3.40
C LEU A 86 -14.68 -18.28 -4.81
N GLY A 87 -13.58 -18.17 -5.58
CA GLY A 87 -13.51 -18.61 -6.97
C GLY A 87 -14.21 -17.71 -8.00
N SER A 88 -14.83 -16.60 -7.58
CA SER A 88 -15.42 -15.64 -8.52
C SER A 88 -14.35 -14.75 -9.15
N PRO A 89 -14.43 -14.48 -10.48
CA PRO A 89 -13.58 -13.48 -11.13
C PRO A 89 -14.01 -12.04 -10.80
N LEU A 90 -15.18 -11.86 -10.18
CA LEU A 90 -15.68 -10.56 -9.76
C LEU A 90 -15.00 -10.13 -8.47
N MET A 91 -14.55 -8.88 -8.45
CA MET A 91 -13.91 -8.27 -7.30
C MET A 91 -14.79 -7.18 -6.69
N GLU A 92 -14.70 -7.00 -5.38
CA GLU A 92 -15.41 -6.00 -4.60
C GLU A 92 -14.41 -5.05 -3.93
N CYS A 93 -14.66 -3.74 -4.02
CA CYS A 93 -13.93 -2.70 -3.31
C CYS A 93 -13.98 -2.94 -1.80
N VAL A 94 -12.82 -2.89 -1.14
CA VAL A 94 -12.71 -3.00 0.33
C VAL A 94 -12.55 -1.63 0.98
N ASN A 95 -12.01 -0.66 0.25
CA ASN A 95 -11.76 0.68 0.74
C ASN A 95 -12.08 1.74 -0.32
N LYS A 96 -12.18 2.98 0.14
CA LYS A 96 -12.31 4.15 -0.73
C LYS A 96 -11.09 4.22 -1.68
N PRO A 97 -11.31 4.24 -3.01
CA PRO A 97 -10.25 4.33 -3.99
C PRO A 97 -9.49 5.65 -3.89
N MET A 98 -8.17 5.59 -4.06
CA MET A 98 -7.33 6.77 -4.20
C MET A 98 -7.29 7.19 -5.67
N LEU A 99 -7.77 8.39 -5.96
CA LEU A 99 -7.78 8.96 -7.30
C LEU A 99 -6.54 9.81 -7.52
N ARG A 100 -5.88 9.61 -8.66
CA ARG A 100 -4.81 10.46 -9.15
C ARG A 100 -5.27 11.05 -10.48
N GLY A 101 -5.47 12.36 -10.50
CA GLY A 101 -5.79 13.08 -11.74
C GLY A 101 -4.67 12.87 -12.77
N GLY A 102 -5.05 12.66 -14.02
CA GLY A 102 -4.15 12.37 -15.12
C GLY A 102 -3.02 13.38 -15.22
N SER A 103 -1.81 12.88 -15.05
CA SER A 103 -0.60 13.51 -15.57
C SER A 103 -0.79 13.65 -17.07
N GLU A 104 -0.78 14.87 -17.58
CA GLU A 104 -0.56 15.15 -19.00
C GLU A 104 0.62 14.29 -19.45
N LYS A 105 0.36 13.33 -20.33
CA LYS A 105 1.43 12.77 -21.15
C LYS A 105 1.94 13.92 -22.01
N GLY A 106 3.02 14.56 -21.56
CA GLY A 106 3.84 15.43 -22.40
C GLY A 106 3.55 16.93 -22.35
N LYS A 107 3.54 17.56 -21.16
CA LYS A 107 3.93 18.97 -21.07
C LYS A 107 4.85 19.22 -19.88
N GLU A 108 5.96 19.84 -20.24
CA GLU A 108 7.01 20.44 -19.42
C GLU A 108 6.42 21.23 -18.24
N PRO A 109 6.99 21.15 -17.02
CA PRO A 109 6.43 21.86 -15.89
C PRO A 109 6.76 23.35 -16.03
N ILE A 110 5.77 24.14 -16.42
CA ILE A 110 5.83 25.60 -16.29
C ILE A 110 5.82 25.93 -14.81
N ASN A 111 6.97 26.42 -14.33
CA ASN A 111 7.14 27.05 -13.04
C ASN A 111 6.08 28.15 -12.86
N HIS A 112 5.14 27.97 -11.93
CA HIS A 112 4.49 29.12 -11.31
C HIS A 112 4.72 29.10 -9.80
N LEU A 113 5.67 29.96 -9.44
CA LEU A 113 6.01 30.42 -8.11
C LEU A 113 4.78 30.85 -7.29
N THR A 114 4.76 30.42 -6.04
CA THR A 114 4.47 31.27 -4.87
C THR A 114 5.42 30.74 -3.77
N LYS A 115 6.64 31.30 -3.66
CA LYS A 115 7.06 32.27 -2.61
C LYS A 115 6.50 31.83 -1.24
N ASP A 116 7.28 31.21 -0.37
CA ASP A 116 8.34 31.89 0.39
C ASP A 116 9.63 31.10 0.62
N HIS A 117 10.70 31.87 0.78
CA HIS A 117 12.11 31.54 1.02
C HIS A 117 12.35 30.52 2.16
N THR A 118 13.15 29.48 1.91
CA THR A 118 14.57 29.44 2.32
C THR A 118 15.30 28.29 1.61
N ASP A 119 16.55 28.55 1.24
CA ASP A 119 17.37 27.74 0.35
C ASP A 119 17.65 26.30 0.83
N SER A 120 17.38 25.34 -0.04
CA SER A 120 18.11 24.06 -0.07
C SER A 120 18.02 23.44 -1.47
N PRO A 121 19.07 22.75 -1.96
CA PRO A 121 19.13 22.31 -3.35
C PRO A 121 17.99 21.34 -3.64
N ARG A 122 17.23 21.62 -4.70
CA ARG A 122 16.14 20.75 -5.20
C ARG A 122 16.72 19.38 -5.57
N HIS A 123 16.75 18.47 -4.62
CA HIS A 123 16.82 17.05 -4.96
C HIS A 123 15.48 16.70 -5.59
N SER A 124 15.51 16.44 -6.89
CA SER A 124 14.42 15.84 -7.66
C SER A 124 13.95 14.58 -6.92
N THR A 125 12.86 14.70 -6.17
CA THR A 125 12.32 13.60 -5.36
C THR A 125 11.85 12.50 -6.32
N PRO A 126 12.44 11.29 -6.28
CA PRO A 126 12.06 10.23 -7.20
C PRO A 126 10.59 9.85 -7.00
N MET A 127 9.92 9.40 -8.07
CA MET A 127 8.47 9.12 -8.15
C MET A 127 7.93 8.05 -7.16
N ASN A 128 8.77 7.51 -6.26
CA ASN A 128 8.43 6.55 -5.20
C ASN A 128 9.00 6.94 -3.83
N SER A 129 9.28 8.22 -3.64
CA SER A 129 9.73 8.76 -2.36
C SER A 129 8.58 8.86 -1.35
N ARG A 130 8.83 8.46 -0.10
CA ARG A 130 7.93 8.66 1.05
C ARG A 130 8.74 9.17 2.21
N ARG A 131 8.15 10.11 2.94
CA ARG A 131 8.67 10.56 4.23
C ARG A 131 8.52 9.44 5.26
N VAL A 132 9.60 9.10 5.95
CA VAL A 132 9.61 8.17 7.07
C VAL A 132 9.92 8.97 8.32
N ILE A 133 8.97 8.95 9.25
CA ILE A 133 9.10 9.60 10.56
C ILE A 133 8.96 8.52 11.62
N GLY A 134 9.95 8.37 12.49
CA GLY A 134 9.90 7.34 13.52
C GLY A 134 11.13 7.26 14.40
N GLN A 135 11.07 6.36 15.38
CA GLN A 135 12.18 6.05 16.27
C GLN A 135 12.96 4.87 15.70
N ILE A 136 14.29 4.96 15.70
CA ILE A 136 15.15 3.82 15.35
C ILE A 136 15.20 2.89 16.55
N LEU A 137 14.81 1.64 16.35
CA LEU A 137 14.84 0.59 17.37
C LEU A 137 16.15 -0.19 17.34
N GLU A 138 16.62 -0.52 16.14
CA GLU A 138 17.79 -1.37 15.92
C GLU A 138 18.55 -0.89 14.69
N ALA A 139 19.87 -1.06 14.73
CA ALA A 139 20.76 -0.81 13.61
C ALA A 139 21.74 -1.99 13.49
N ASP A 140 21.76 -2.64 12.32
CA ASP A 140 22.73 -3.68 11.99
C ASP A 140 23.89 -3.07 11.18
N PRO A 141 25.08 -2.92 11.77
CA PRO A 141 26.23 -2.33 11.10
C PRO A 141 26.77 -3.19 9.96
N SER A 142 26.59 -4.51 10.01
CA SER A 142 27.13 -5.43 9.00
C SER A 142 26.36 -5.33 7.68
N SER A 143 25.04 -5.21 7.77
CA SER A 143 24.18 -5.08 6.60
C SER A 143 23.84 -3.63 6.29
N GLY A 144 23.93 -2.69 7.22
CA GLY A 144 23.42 -1.33 7.03
C GLY A 144 21.88 -1.26 7.09
N LEU A 145 21.22 -2.22 7.74
CA LEU A 145 19.77 -2.25 7.89
C LEU A 145 19.36 -1.61 9.22
N LEU A 146 18.37 -0.72 9.16
CA LEU A 146 17.77 -0.07 10.32
C LEU A 146 16.32 -0.54 10.48
N THR A 147 15.94 -0.85 11.72
CA THR A 147 14.54 -1.11 12.10
C THR A 147 13.98 0.15 12.72
N ILE A 148 12.93 0.69 12.12
CA ILE A 148 12.29 1.95 12.53
C ILE A 148 10.86 1.66 13.00
N GLN A 149 10.52 2.11 14.19
CA GLN A 149 9.14 2.17 14.66
C GLN A 149 8.48 3.45 14.19
N THR A 150 7.48 3.31 13.31
CA THR A 150 6.56 4.40 12.96
C THR A 150 5.28 4.28 13.78
N ALA A 151 4.39 5.28 13.72
CA ALA A 151 3.12 5.26 14.45
C ALA A 151 2.25 4.02 14.18
N GLN A 152 2.40 3.38 13.01
CA GLN A 152 1.50 2.30 12.58
C GLN A 152 2.19 0.92 12.51
N ARG A 153 3.51 0.88 12.34
CA ARG A 153 4.25 -0.38 12.09
C ARG A 153 5.77 -0.22 12.20
N LYS A 154 6.46 -1.36 12.26
CA LYS A 154 7.89 -1.45 11.99
C LYS A 154 8.17 -1.30 10.49
N THR A 155 9.21 -0.55 10.16
CA THR A 155 9.66 -0.25 8.81
C THR A 155 11.16 -0.48 8.74
N TYR A 156 11.63 -1.04 7.63
CA TYR A 156 13.05 -1.30 7.42
C TYR A 156 13.63 -0.28 6.45
N LEU A 157 14.80 0.25 6.79
CA LEU A 157 15.53 1.22 5.99
C LEU A 157 16.96 0.73 5.77
N LYS A 158 17.41 0.74 4.52
CA LYS A 158 18.77 0.41 4.13
C LYS A 158 19.58 1.69 3.95
N VAL A 159 20.70 1.74 4.65
CA VAL A 159 21.67 2.86 4.67
C VAL A 159 23.07 2.31 4.47
N SER A 160 24.08 3.18 4.41
CA SER A 160 25.47 2.71 4.36
C SER A 160 25.86 2.00 5.67
N PRO A 161 26.69 0.94 5.62
CA PRO A 161 27.19 0.26 6.82
C PRO A 161 27.80 1.21 7.85
N GLN A 162 28.58 2.20 7.39
CA GLN A 162 29.19 3.23 8.24
C GLN A 162 28.14 4.08 8.99
N ALA A 163 27.03 4.44 8.34
CA ALA A 163 25.96 5.16 8.99
C ALA A 163 25.23 4.29 10.02
N ALA A 164 24.99 3.01 9.70
CA ALA A 164 24.39 2.07 10.64
C ALA A 164 25.29 1.78 11.84
N GLU A 165 26.61 1.75 11.67
CA GLU A 165 27.59 1.61 12.76
C GLU A 165 27.54 2.79 13.74
N SER A 166 27.48 4.01 13.23
CA SER A 166 27.31 5.21 14.06
C SER A 166 26.00 5.15 14.88
N ILE A 167 24.89 4.77 14.25
CA ILE A 167 23.60 4.64 14.93
C ILE A 167 23.62 3.49 15.94
N HIS A 168 24.23 2.36 15.61
CA HIS A 168 24.37 1.22 16.50
C HIS A 168 25.10 1.62 17.78
N GLY A 169 26.21 2.35 17.67
CA GLY A 169 26.96 2.86 18.83
C GLY A 169 26.12 3.75 19.74
N ARG A 170 25.30 4.65 19.16
CA ARG A 170 24.40 5.54 19.93
C ARG A 170 23.28 4.76 20.61
N LEU A 171 22.67 3.78 19.92
CA LEU A 171 21.66 2.91 20.52
C LEU A 171 22.23 2.06 21.66
N SER A 172 23.48 1.59 21.56
CA SER A 172 24.18 0.87 22.65
C SER A 172 24.38 1.75 23.89
N GLN A 173 24.42 3.07 23.73
CA GLN A 173 24.47 4.06 24.82
C GLN A 173 23.07 4.48 25.30
N MET A 174 22.01 3.78 24.86
CA MET A 174 20.61 4.11 25.14
C MET A 174 20.18 5.50 24.62
N GLU A 175 20.92 6.08 23.67
CA GLU A 175 20.51 7.32 23.03
C GLU A 175 19.38 7.06 22.02
N MET A 176 18.21 7.64 22.28
CA MET A 176 17.09 7.56 21.34
C MET A 176 17.41 8.32 20.05
N GLN A 177 17.29 7.65 18.92
CA GLN A 177 17.45 8.26 17.60
C GLN A 177 16.11 8.35 16.89
N THR A 178 15.82 9.54 16.37
CA THR A 178 14.64 9.77 15.52
C THR A 178 15.07 10.07 14.10
N ILE A 179 14.24 9.64 13.17
CA ILE A 179 14.43 9.91 11.74
C ILE A 179 13.22 10.67 11.24
N ASP A 180 13.48 11.70 10.44
CA ASP A 180 12.46 12.50 9.78
C ASP A 180 12.97 12.94 8.40
N ASP A 181 12.98 12.00 7.46
CA ASP A 181 13.55 12.22 6.14
C ASP A 181 12.77 11.48 5.05
N THR A 182 13.07 11.79 3.80
CA THR A 182 12.38 11.27 2.61
C THR A 182 13.20 10.17 1.94
N PHE A 183 12.61 8.98 1.88
CA PHE A 183 13.27 7.78 1.37
C PHE A 183 12.54 7.16 0.19
N VAL A 184 13.27 6.48 -0.69
CA VAL A 184 12.68 5.76 -1.82
C VAL A 184 12.36 4.34 -1.40
N PHE A 185 11.12 3.89 -1.63
CA PHE A 185 10.76 2.50 -1.33
C PHE A 185 11.18 1.57 -2.47
N ASP A 186 12.04 0.59 -2.18
CA ASP A 186 12.39 -0.49 -3.12
C ASP A 186 11.36 -1.63 -2.99
N ARG A 187 10.46 -1.72 -3.98
CA ARG A 187 9.39 -2.74 -4.00
C ARG A 187 9.92 -4.17 -4.10
N ASN A 188 11.06 -4.38 -4.76
CA ASN A 188 11.63 -5.71 -4.94
C ASN A 188 12.25 -6.23 -3.65
N LYS A 189 12.78 -5.31 -2.83
CA LYS A 189 13.50 -5.66 -1.60
C LYS A 189 12.69 -5.45 -0.33
N GLY A 190 11.55 -4.77 -0.42
CA GLY A 190 10.61 -4.60 0.69
C GLY A 190 11.07 -3.60 1.76
N TYR A 191 12.11 -2.79 1.47
CA TYR A 191 12.65 -1.79 2.39
C TYR A 191 12.86 -0.44 1.71
N PHE A 192 12.97 0.61 2.53
CA PHE A 192 13.34 1.95 2.07
C PHE A 192 14.85 2.04 1.83
N VAL A 193 15.27 2.89 0.89
CA VAL A 193 16.67 3.17 0.58
C VAL A 193 16.91 4.67 0.63
N GLY A 194 17.98 5.09 1.31
CA GLY A 194 18.42 6.47 1.39
C GLY A 194 19.95 6.58 1.30
N THR A 195 20.43 7.64 0.66
CA THR A 195 21.86 7.95 0.53
C THR A 195 22.36 8.92 1.59
N SER A 196 21.47 9.63 2.27
CA SER A 196 21.78 10.56 3.36
C SER A 196 20.75 10.40 4.48
N LEU A 197 21.22 10.43 5.73
CA LEU A 197 20.36 10.48 6.91
C LEU A 197 20.58 11.84 7.57
N SER A 198 19.51 12.61 7.71
CA SER A 198 19.49 13.73 8.64
C SER A 198 18.91 13.25 9.97
N PHE A 199 19.69 13.39 11.05
CA PHE A 199 19.24 13.09 12.40
C PHE A 199 18.86 14.38 13.11
N ARG A 200 17.81 14.31 13.94
CA ARG A 200 17.47 15.34 14.92
C ARG A 200 17.66 14.78 16.32
#